data_AF-A0A831THA2-F1
#
_entry.id   AF-A0A831THA2-F1
#
_cell.length_a   1.000
_cell.length_b   1.000
_cell.length_c   1.000
_cell.angle_alpha   90.00
_cell.angle_beta   90.00
_cell.angle_gamma   90.00
#
_symmetry.space_group_name_H-M   'P 1'
#
loop_
_entity.id
_entity.type
_entity.pdbx_description
1 polymer ?
#
loop_
_entity_poly.entity_id
_entity_poly.type
_entity_poly.pdbx_seq_one_letter_code
_entity_poly.pdbx_strand_id
1 'polypeptide(L)'
;MTDKDKQQLEDEYLREQEDIEELDSLQDQDDDLEEEDLVSTEQQIAESAPTKRSPKGWMIASIILFAALLYALIQPPFGKTSETVASVNGVNISRDMLYDEMVKTGGAPILDNMITEELMDQEAEETGVKVTDSDVESEIAMIKKGFPTEEEWEAALSQNGTTEDQLRIDIVKQVQMRKLLEAETQVSDEEINTFYEENLQAMSTPDKVPTLEEKKEEIRYQLVYQKVSEAAPAWIEKIRAEAEIENSLEVK
;
A
#
# COMPACT_ATOMS: atom_id res chain seq x y z
N MET A 1 25.35 8.99 -8.96
CA MET A 1 24.87 8.73 -10.33
C MET A 1 25.48 9.74 -11.28
N THR A 2 25.87 9.30 -12.47
CA THR A 2 26.31 10.20 -13.54
C THR A 2 25.09 10.80 -14.25
N ASP A 3 25.24 11.94 -14.93
CA ASP A 3 24.14 12.57 -15.69
C ASP A 3 23.55 11.63 -16.76
N LYS A 4 24.36 10.67 -17.24
CA LYS A 4 23.94 9.65 -18.18
C LYS A 4 23.00 8.62 -17.56
N ASP A 5 23.18 8.32 -16.27
CA ASP A 5 22.33 7.37 -15.54
C ASP A 5 20.96 7.99 -15.23
N LYS A 6 20.91 9.31 -14.99
CA LYS A 6 19.66 10.05 -14.81
C LYS A 6 18.84 10.09 -16.10
N GLN A 7 19.50 10.36 -17.23
CA GLN A 7 18.84 10.40 -18.52
C GLN A 7 18.28 9.04 -18.93
N GLN A 8 18.97 7.94 -18.61
CA GLN A 8 18.44 6.60 -18.86
C GLN A 8 17.20 6.27 -18.03
N LEU A 9 17.15 6.69 -16.76
CA LEU A 9 15.98 6.47 -15.92
C LEU A 9 14.78 7.33 -16.35
N GLU A 10 15.03 8.55 -16.83
CA GLU A 10 13.99 9.43 -17.35
C GLU A 10 13.42 8.88 -18.67
N ASP A 11 14.27 8.34 -19.54
CA ASP A 11 13.86 7.67 -20.78
C ASP A 11 13.10 6.35 -20.52
N GLU A 12 13.47 5.61 -19.46
CA GLU A 12 12.77 4.37 -19.05
C GLU A 12 11.40 4.67 -18.43
N TYR A 13 11.31 5.71 -17.58
CA TYR A 13 10.06 6.17 -16.98
C TYR A 13 9.05 6.67 -18.01
N LEU A 14 9.50 7.45 -19.01
CA LEU A 14 8.63 7.93 -20.07
C LEU A 14 8.08 6.79 -20.95
N ARG A 15 8.87 5.73 -21.12
CA ARG A 15 8.46 4.55 -21.89
C ARG A 15 7.41 3.72 -21.17
N GLU A 16 7.56 3.56 -19.85
CA GLU A 16 6.52 2.92 -19.02
C GLU A 16 5.22 3.74 -19.02
N GLN A 17 5.28 5.07 -19.07
CA GLN A 17 4.07 5.89 -19.16
C GLN A 17 3.37 5.80 -20.52
N GLU A 18 4.12 5.77 -21.64
CA GLU A 18 3.53 5.55 -22.97
C GLU A 18 2.86 4.17 -23.07
N ASP A 19 3.47 3.12 -22.51
CA ASP A 19 2.89 1.76 -22.49
C ASP A 19 1.60 1.69 -21.63
N ILE A 20 1.50 2.50 -20.56
CA ILE A 20 0.30 2.59 -19.71
C ILE A 20 -0.82 3.38 -20.41
N GLU A 21 -0.50 4.48 -21.12
CA GLU A 21 -1.49 5.23 -21.91
C GLU A 21 -2.01 4.41 -23.11
N GLU A 22 -1.17 3.60 -23.75
CA GLU A 22 -1.59 2.69 -24.82
C GLU A 22 -2.53 1.59 -24.28
N LEU A 23 -2.28 1.08 -23.07
CA LEU A 23 -3.15 0.10 -22.39
C LEU A 23 -4.52 0.67 -21.98
N ASP A 24 -4.58 1.92 -21.51
CA ASP A 24 -5.83 2.60 -21.14
C ASP A 24 -6.69 2.87 -22.39
N SER A 25 -6.04 3.25 -23.51
CA SER A 25 -6.71 3.47 -24.80
C SER A 25 -7.27 2.19 -25.45
N LEU A 26 -6.78 1.01 -25.05
CA LEU A 26 -7.26 -0.29 -25.50
C LEU A 26 -8.43 -0.84 -24.66
N GLN A 27 -8.69 -0.29 -23.46
CA GLN A 27 -9.85 -0.65 -22.64
C GLN A 27 -11.14 0.04 -23.07
N ASP A 28 -11.04 1.20 -23.74
CA ASP A 28 -12.20 1.97 -24.21
C ASP A 28 -12.75 1.53 -25.59
N GLN A 29 -12.16 0.53 -26.25
CA GLN A 29 -12.58 0.07 -27.59
C GLN A 29 -13.46 -1.20 -27.62
N ASP A 30 -13.76 -1.81 -26.48
CA ASP A 30 -14.50 -3.09 -26.45
C ASP A 30 -16.01 -2.98 -26.12
N ASP A 31 -16.57 -1.76 -26.01
CA ASP A 31 -17.98 -1.57 -25.64
C ASP A 31 -18.96 -1.28 -26.80
N ASP A 32 -18.51 -1.28 -28.07
CA ASP A 32 -19.38 -1.06 -29.23
C ASP A 32 -19.09 -2.04 -30.38
N LEU A 33 -19.60 -3.28 -30.30
CA LEU A 33 -19.88 -4.08 -31.51
C LEU A 33 -21.25 -4.75 -31.38
N GLU A 34 -22.23 -4.05 -31.95
CA GLU A 34 -23.58 -4.51 -32.23
C GLU A 34 -23.62 -5.75 -33.13
N GLU A 35 -24.69 -6.53 -32.95
CA GLU A 35 -25.12 -7.67 -33.75
C GLU A 35 -25.15 -7.37 -35.27
N GLU A 36 -24.23 -7.90 -36.09
CA GLU A 36 -24.54 -8.21 -37.50
C GLU A 36 -23.73 -9.41 -38.03
N ASP A 37 -24.39 -10.20 -38.88
CA ASP A 37 -23.89 -11.28 -39.76
C ASP A 37 -23.59 -12.68 -39.19
N LEU A 38 -24.67 -13.36 -38.79
CA LEU A 38 -24.78 -14.83 -38.83
C LEU A 38 -25.46 -15.34 -40.11
N VAL A 39 -25.06 -14.90 -41.32
CA VAL A 39 -25.55 -15.51 -42.57
C VAL A 39 -24.49 -15.48 -43.66
N SER A 40 -23.43 -16.30 -43.58
CA SER A 40 -22.76 -16.86 -44.77
C SER A 40 -21.50 -17.67 -44.44
N THR A 41 -21.64 -18.88 -43.89
CA THR A 41 -20.55 -19.87 -43.98
C THR A 41 -21.09 -21.30 -44.01
N GLU A 42 -22.00 -21.58 -44.95
CA GLU A 42 -22.49 -22.96 -45.20
C GLU A 42 -22.01 -23.54 -46.55
N GLN A 43 -21.08 -22.87 -47.22
CA GLN A 43 -20.61 -23.31 -48.54
C GLN A 43 -19.10 -23.17 -48.65
N GLN A 44 -18.34 -24.10 -48.06
CA GLN A 44 -17.00 -24.54 -48.53
C GLN A 44 -16.32 -25.55 -47.58
N ILE A 45 -17.00 -26.61 -47.15
CA ILE A 45 -16.30 -27.81 -46.65
C ILE A 45 -17.03 -29.05 -47.18
N ALA A 46 -17.08 -29.18 -48.49
CA ALA A 46 -17.61 -30.36 -49.16
C ALA A 46 -16.66 -30.76 -50.30
N GLU A 47 -15.43 -31.18 -49.96
CA GLU A 47 -14.68 -32.17 -50.75
C GLU A 47 -13.32 -32.48 -50.10
N SER A 48 -13.29 -33.52 -49.26
CA SER A 48 -12.30 -34.61 -49.35
C SER A 48 -12.44 -35.53 -48.13
N ALA A 49 -13.15 -36.64 -48.30
CA ALA A 49 -13.16 -37.74 -47.34
C ALA A 49 -12.38 -38.93 -47.92
N PRO A 50 -11.59 -39.67 -47.11
CA PRO A 50 -11.45 -41.10 -47.27
C PRO A 50 -12.43 -41.84 -46.34
N THR A 51 -12.83 -43.01 -46.80
CA THR A 51 -14.08 -43.71 -46.49
C THR A 51 -14.07 -44.64 -45.26
N LYS A 52 -15.25 -44.72 -44.61
CA LYS A 52 -15.88 -45.84 -43.85
C LYS A 52 -15.21 -46.36 -42.56
N ARG A 53 -15.90 -46.24 -41.39
CA ARG A 53 -16.28 -47.35 -40.43
C ARG A 53 -17.41 -46.97 -39.41
N SER A 54 -18.49 -47.78 -39.41
CA SER A 54 -19.58 -48.11 -38.44
C SER A 54 -20.43 -47.06 -37.65
N PRO A 55 -21.77 -47.24 -37.50
CA PRO A 55 -22.71 -46.17 -37.10
C PRO A 55 -23.16 -46.12 -35.63
N LYS A 56 -22.55 -46.85 -34.68
CA LYS A 56 -23.00 -46.88 -33.26
C LYS A 56 -22.04 -46.25 -32.24
N GLY A 57 -20.82 -45.89 -32.65
CA GLY A 57 -19.82 -45.29 -31.75
C GLY A 57 -20.01 -43.79 -31.53
N TRP A 58 -20.50 -43.05 -32.54
CA TRP A 58 -20.56 -41.59 -32.47
C TRP A 58 -21.74 -41.05 -31.64
N MET A 59 -22.86 -41.78 -31.55
CA MET A 59 -23.95 -41.40 -30.65
C MET A 59 -23.55 -41.48 -29.17
N ILE A 60 -22.77 -42.48 -28.78
CA ILE A 60 -22.27 -42.60 -27.40
C ILE A 60 -21.25 -41.49 -27.12
N ALA A 61 -20.37 -41.18 -28.07
CA ALA A 61 -19.44 -40.06 -27.96
C ALA A 61 -20.16 -38.70 -27.85
N SER A 62 -21.27 -38.49 -28.57
CA SER A 62 -22.08 -37.26 -28.47
C SER A 62 -22.83 -37.14 -27.14
N ILE A 63 -23.32 -38.25 -26.57
CA ILE A 63 -23.99 -38.24 -25.26
C ILE A 63 -22.98 -37.97 -24.14
N ILE A 64 -21.76 -38.53 -24.23
CA ILE A 64 -20.68 -38.24 -23.29
C ILE A 64 -20.21 -36.78 -23.42
N LEU A 65 -20.07 -36.27 -24.64
CA LEU A 65 -19.72 -34.88 -24.89
C LEU A 65 -20.79 -33.93 -24.36
N PHE A 66 -22.07 -34.26 -24.58
CA PHE A 66 -23.20 -33.46 -24.10
C PHE A 66 -23.31 -33.47 -22.58
N ALA A 67 -23.11 -34.62 -21.92
CA ALA A 67 -23.05 -34.69 -20.46
C ALA A 67 -21.83 -33.94 -19.89
N ALA A 68 -20.69 -33.99 -20.57
CA ALA A 68 -19.51 -33.21 -20.22
C ALA A 68 -19.72 -31.70 -20.43
N LEU A 69 -20.44 -31.29 -21.47
CA LEU A 69 -20.84 -29.90 -21.73
C LEU A 69 -21.84 -29.40 -20.68
N LEU A 70 -22.84 -30.22 -20.33
CA LEU A 70 -23.77 -29.89 -19.25
C LEU A 70 -23.08 -29.82 -17.89
N TYR A 71 -22.10 -30.68 -17.63
CA TYR A 71 -21.26 -30.62 -16.43
C TYR A 71 -20.35 -29.37 -16.43
N ALA A 72 -19.73 -29.03 -17.57
CA ALA A 72 -18.93 -27.81 -17.75
C ALA A 72 -19.77 -26.52 -17.73
N LEU A 73 -21.08 -26.59 -17.98
CA LEU A 73 -22.00 -25.47 -17.79
C LEU A 73 -22.42 -25.28 -16.33
N ILE A 74 -22.40 -26.35 -15.52
CA ILE A 74 -22.65 -26.30 -14.06
C ILE A 74 -21.37 -25.94 -13.29
N GLN A 75 -20.20 -26.24 -13.85
CA GLN A 75 -18.87 -25.84 -13.39
C GLN A 75 -18.20 -25.04 -14.52
N PRO A 76 -18.49 -23.73 -14.68
CA PRO A 76 -17.87 -22.94 -15.73
C PRO A 76 -16.34 -23.13 -15.67
N PRO A 77 -15.67 -23.67 -16.72
CA PRO A 77 -14.22 -23.86 -16.72
C PRO A 77 -13.45 -22.53 -16.81
N PHE A 78 -14.19 -21.42 -16.91
CA PHE A 78 -13.72 -20.06 -16.89
C PHE A 78 -14.50 -19.29 -15.81
N GLY A 79 -14.34 -19.69 -14.55
CA GLY A 79 -14.34 -18.67 -13.48
C GLY A 79 -13.16 -17.73 -13.77
N LYS A 80 -13.31 -16.42 -13.54
CA LYS A 80 -12.27 -15.40 -13.76
C LYS A 80 -10.90 -16.00 -13.47
N THR A 81 -10.11 -16.31 -14.49
CA THR A 81 -8.79 -16.90 -14.30
C THR A 81 -7.93 -15.78 -13.77
N SER A 82 -7.78 -15.69 -12.45
CA SER A 82 -6.86 -14.70 -11.88
C SER A 82 -5.49 -14.90 -12.51
N GLU A 83 -4.90 -13.76 -12.86
CA GLU A 83 -3.57 -13.67 -13.43
C GLU A 83 -2.60 -14.57 -12.65
N THR A 84 -1.80 -15.35 -13.39
CA THR A 84 -0.77 -16.18 -12.77
C THR A 84 0.40 -15.28 -12.36
N VAL A 85 0.64 -15.17 -11.06
CA VAL A 85 1.74 -14.35 -10.51
C VAL A 85 3.05 -15.14 -10.38
N ALA A 86 2.96 -16.47 -10.25
CA ALA A 86 4.13 -17.36 -10.24
C ALA A 86 3.76 -18.80 -10.65
N SER A 87 4.74 -19.62 -11.02
CA SER A 87 4.55 -21.06 -11.22
C SER A 87 5.69 -21.89 -10.65
N VAL A 88 5.38 -23.07 -10.12
CA VAL A 88 6.35 -24.03 -9.56
C VAL A 88 6.10 -25.40 -10.17
N ASN A 89 7.02 -25.88 -11.01
CA ASN A 89 6.90 -27.18 -11.71
C ASN A 89 5.58 -27.38 -12.47
N GLY A 90 5.05 -26.31 -13.06
CA GLY A 90 3.79 -26.33 -13.80
C GLY A 90 2.53 -26.18 -12.95
N VAL A 91 2.65 -25.99 -11.63
CA VAL A 91 1.55 -25.56 -10.75
C VAL A 91 1.55 -24.03 -10.68
N ASN A 92 0.46 -23.40 -11.07
CA ASN A 92 0.32 -21.95 -11.03
C ASN A 92 -0.12 -21.47 -9.64
N ILE A 93 0.48 -20.36 -9.20
CA ILE A 93 0.04 -19.54 -8.08
C ILE A 93 -0.68 -18.35 -8.69
N SER A 94 -1.99 -18.26 -8.48
CA SER A 94 -2.80 -17.17 -8.99
C SER A 94 -2.78 -15.96 -8.06
N ARG A 95 -3.08 -14.79 -8.60
CA ARG A 95 -3.23 -13.55 -7.84
C ARG A 95 -4.21 -13.68 -6.69
N ASP A 96 -5.34 -14.35 -6.92
CA ASP A 96 -6.35 -14.59 -5.87
C ASP A 96 -5.78 -15.45 -4.73
N MET A 97 -5.04 -16.52 -5.06
CA MET A 97 -4.43 -17.38 -4.03
C MET A 97 -3.44 -16.58 -3.17
N LEU A 98 -2.65 -15.70 -3.79
CA LEU A 98 -1.74 -14.83 -3.07
C LEU A 98 -2.51 -13.84 -2.17
N TYR A 99 -3.50 -13.15 -2.70
CA TYR A 99 -4.28 -12.17 -1.93
C TYR A 99 -5.12 -12.79 -0.83
N ASP A 100 -5.75 -13.94 -1.08
CA ASP A 100 -6.48 -14.68 -0.05
C ASP A 100 -5.56 -15.04 1.11
N GLU A 101 -4.34 -15.52 0.84
CA GLU A 101 -3.39 -15.87 1.88
C GLU A 101 -2.85 -14.63 2.63
N MET A 102 -2.66 -13.50 1.92
CA MET A 102 -2.30 -12.22 2.54
C MET A 102 -3.40 -11.70 3.46
N VAL A 103 -4.66 -11.72 3.01
CA VAL A 103 -5.82 -11.33 3.82
C VAL A 103 -5.97 -12.23 5.03
N LYS A 104 -5.81 -13.54 4.85
CA LYS A 104 -5.88 -14.52 5.93
C LYS A 104 -4.77 -14.34 6.97
N THR A 105 -3.55 -14.03 6.53
CA THR A 105 -2.39 -13.95 7.44
C THR A 105 -2.25 -12.57 8.09
N GLY A 106 -2.63 -11.49 7.39
CA GLY A 106 -2.39 -10.12 7.84
C GLY A 106 -3.50 -9.11 7.51
N GLY A 107 -4.58 -9.52 6.85
CA GLY A 107 -5.64 -8.60 6.42
C GLY A 107 -6.34 -7.90 7.57
N ALA A 108 -6.68 -8.62 8.65
CA ALA A 108 -7.37 -8.02 9.80
C ALA A 108 -6.57 -6.88 10.49
N PRO A 109 -5.30 -7.05 10.90
CA PRO A 109 -4.54 -5.95 11.48
C PRO A 109 -4.23 -4.82 10.49
N ILE A 110 -4.05 -5.12 9.20
CA ILE A 110 -3.87 -4.09 8.17
C ILE A 110 -5.14 -3.25 8.04
N LEU A 111 -6.31 -3.89 7.92
CA LEU A 111 -7.60 -3.20 7.83
C LEU A 111 -7.86 -2.36 9.10
N ASP A 112 -7.53 -2.88 10.28
CA ASP A 112 -7.69 -2.12 11.52
C ASP A 112 -6.81 -0.86 11.54
N ASN A 113 -5.57 -0.93 11.05
CA ASN A 113 -4.72 0.25 10.90
C ASN A 113 -5.31 1.25 9.89
N MET A 114 -5.79 0.76 8.74
CA MET A 114 -6.45 1.62 7.73
C MET A 114 -7.68 2.33 8.30
N ILE A 115 -8.47 1.65 9.14
CA ILE A 115 -9.60 2.27 9.85
C ILE A 115 -9.09 3.38 10.80
N THR A 116 -8.01 3.15 11.55
CA THR A 116 -7.42 4.21 12.38
C THR A 116 -6.99 5.42 11.55
N GLU A 117 -6.28 5.18 10.44
CA GLU A 117 -5.78 6.25 9.57
C GLU A 117 -6.91 7.05 8.95
N GLU A 118 -7.97 6.39 8.49
CA GLU A 118 -9.17 7.04 7.97
C GLU A 118 -9.86 7.90 9.03
N LEU A 119 -10.01 7.39 10.26
CA LEU A 119 -10.58 8.18 11.35
C LEU A 119 -9.71 9.40 11.72
N MET A 120 -8.38 9.26 11.66
CA MET A 120 -7.47 10.39 11.84
C MET A 120 -7.61 11.43 10.72
N ASP A 121 -7.77 10.98 9.47
CA ASP A 121 -7.98 11.87 8.32
C ASP A 121 -9.31 12.63 8.46
N GLN A 122 -10.38 11.95 8.87
CA GLN A 122 -11.68 12.56 9.14
C GLN A 122 -11.64 13.59 10.27
N GLU A 123 -11.03 13.25 11.41
CA GLU A 123 -10.89 14.19 12.54
C GLU A 123 -10.03 15.40 12.14
N ALA A 124 -8.99 15.20 11.33
CA ALA A 124 -8.16 16.30 10.85
C ALA A 124 -8.95 17.25 9.94
N GLU A 125 -9.82 16.72 9.08
CA GLU A 125 -10.74 17.53 8.28
C GLU A 125 -11.75 18.29 9.15
N GLU A 126 -12.39 17.62 10.10
CA GLU A 126 -13.38 18.21 11.02
C GLU A 126 -12.78 19.36 11.86
N THR A 127 -11.58 19.14 12.39
CA THR A 127 -10.88 20.11 13.25
C THR A 127 -10.07 21.13 12.47
N GLY A 128 -10.01 21.01 11.14
CA GLY A 128 -9.25 21.89 10.26
C GLY A 128 -7.73 21.76 10.40
N VAL A 129 -7.25 20.66 10.98
CA VAL A 129 -5.83 20.32 11.06
C VAL A 129 -5.31 19.97 9.67
N LYS A 130 -4.22 20.62 9.26
CA LYS A 130 -3.55 20.37 7.98
C LYS A 130 -2.08 20.14 8.18
N VAL A 131 -1.54 19.06 7.61
CA VAL A 131 -0.09 18.84 7.53
C VAL A 131 0.45 19.59 6.31
N THR A 132 1.48 20.39 6.51
CA THR A 132 2.17 21.13 5.45
C THR A 132 3.54 20.56 5.17
N ASP A 133 4.07 20.82 3.98
CA ASP A 133 5.45 20.42 3.63
C ASP A 133 6.47 20.96 4.65
N SER A 134 6.25 22.18 5.15
CA SER A 134 7.11 22.78 6.18
C SER A 134 7.09 22.00 7.50
N ASP A 135 5.94 21.39 7.86
CA ASP A 135 5.86 20.55 9.05
C ASP A 135 6.69 19.28 8.86
N VAL A 136 6.61 18.68 7.67
CA VAL A 136 7.35 17.48 7.28
C VAL A 136 8.86 17.76 7.20
N GLU A 137 9.28 18.87 6.60
CA GLU A 137 10.69 19.29 6.59
C GLU A 137 11.25 19.48 7.99
N SER A 138 10.46 20.09 8.87
CA SER A 138 10.88 20.34 10.26
C SER A 138 11.08 19.02 11.00
N GLU A 139 10.21 18.04 10.74
CA GLU A 139 10.33 16.69 11.29
C GLU A 139 11.59 15.98 10.79
N ILE A 140 11.80 15.96 9.46
CA ILE A 140 12.99 15.38 8.87
C ILE A 140 14.25 16.05 9.41
N ALA A 141 14.26 17.38 9.52
CA ALA A 141 15.40 18.13 10.06
C ALA A 141 15.70 17.75 11.52
N MET A 142 14.67 17.50 12.34
CA MET A 142 14.85 17.02 13.71
C MET A 142 15.41 15.59 13.75
N ILE A 143 14.92 14.69 12.90
CA ILE A 143 15.44 13.33 12.79
C ILE A 143 16.90 13.33 12.28
N LYS A 144 17.20 14.14 11.25
CA LYS A 144 18.55 14.29 10.67
C LYS A 144 19.59 14.77 11.68
N LYS A 145 19.22 15.47 12.77
CA LYS A 145 20.15 15.83 13.85
C LYS A 145 20.79 14.61 14.54
N GLY A 146 20.16 13.44 14.46
CA GLY A 146 20.73 12.18 14.93
C GLY A 146 21.85 11.63 14.05
N PHE A 147 22.05 12.20 12.86
CA PHE A 147 23.00 11.74 11.85
C PHE A 147 24.07 12.81 11.61
N PRO A 148 25.36 12.51 11.91
CA PRO A 148 26.47 13.43 11.71
C PRO A 148 26.65 13.94 10.27
N THR A 149 26.30 13.12 9.28
CA THR A 149 26.51 13.42 7.85
C THR A 149 25.34 12.94 7.00
N GLU A 150 25.18 13.54 5.80
CA GLU A 150 24.18 13.10 4.83
C GLU A 150 24.42 11.66 4.36
N GLU A 151 25.69 11.24 4.25
CA GLU A 151 26.04 9.87 3.88
C GLU A 151 25.57 8.87 4.95
N GLU A 152 25.69 9.21 6.24
CA GLU A 152 25.18 8.37 7.34
C GLU A 152 23.65 8.34 7.37
N TRP A 153 22.98 9.44 7.04
CA TRP A 153 21.52 9.49 6.86
C TRP A 153 21.05 8.56 5.74
N GLU A 154 21.61 8.71 4.53
CA GLU A 154 21.28 7.89 3.37
C GLU A 154 21.57 6.40 3.63
N ALA A 155 22.71 6.10 4.27
CA ALA A 155 23.05 4.74 4.66
C ALA A 155 22.06 4.16 5.68
N ALA A 156 21.53 4.97 6.60
CA ALA A 156 20.52 4.53 7.55
C ALA A 156 19.17 4.25 6.87
N LEU A 157 18.72 5.10 5.94
CA LEU A 157 17.51 4.85 5.15
C LEU A 157 17.63 3.55 4.35
N SER A 158 18.75 3.36 3.65
CA SER A 158 19.00 2.16 2.85
C SER A 158 19.06 0.89 3.71
N GLN A 159 19.70 0.94 4.88
CA GLN A 159 19.73 -0.19 5.83
C GLN A 159 18.35 -0.57 6.35
N ASN A 160 17.43 0.39 6.47
CA ASN A 160 16.03 0.14 6.84
C ASN A 160 15.14 -0.21 5.64
N GLY A 161 15.71 -0.33 4.43
CA GLY A 161 14.96 -0.68 3.23
C GLY A 161 13.98 0.40 2.77
N THR A 162 14.24 1.66 3.10
CA THR A 162 13.37 2.80 2.77
C THR A 162 14.13 3.89 2.01
N THR A 163 13.39 4.88 1.50
CA THR A 163 13.92 6.08 0.85
C THR A 163 13.46 7.32 1.61
N GLU A 164 14.03 8.49 1.32
CA GLU A 164 13.56 9.73 1.95
C GLU A 164 12.10 10.02 1.55
N ASP A 165 11.71 9.75 0.30
CA ASP A 165 10.33 9.92 -0.17
C ASP A 165 9.35 9.00 0.57
N GLN A 166 9.74 7.75 0.81
CA GLN A 166 8.90 6.82 1.58
C GLN A 166 8.81 7.25 3.05
N LEU A 167 9.92 7.69 3.64
CA LEU A 167 9.90 8.21 5.00
C LEU A 167 9.02 9.47 5.14
N ARG A 168 8.98 10.34 4.12
CA ARG A 168 8.08 11.51 4.11
C ARG A 168 6.63 11.10 4.27
N ILE A 169 6.20 10.05 3.55
CA ILE A 169 4.83 9.52 3.63
C ILE A 169 4.54 9.09 5.08
N ASP A 170 5.45 8.37 5.71
CA ASP A 170 5.30 7.91 7.10
C ASP A 170 5.26 9.10 8.09
N ILE A 171 6.11 10.11 7.86
CA ILE A 171 6.19 11.32 8.67
C ILE A 171 4.89 12.13 8.61
N VAL A 172 4.21 12.19 7.46
CA VAL A 172 2.92 12.91 7.34
C VAL A 172 1.92 12.40 8.40
N LYS A 173 1.80 11.08 8.55
CA LYS A 173 0.88 10.47 9.53
C LYS A 173 1.31 10.73 10.98
N GLN A 174 2.62 10.72 11.26
CA GLN A 174 3.14 11.07 12.60
C GLN A 174 2.87 12.55 12.96
N VAL A 175 3.12 13.46 12.02
CA VAL A 175 2.86 14.89 12.17
C VAL A 175 1.37 15.14 12.35
N GLN A 176 0.52 14.47 11.58
CA GLN A 176 -0.94 14.56 11.72
C GLN A 176 -1.40 14.17 13.13
N MET A 177 -0.98 13.00 13.63
CA MET A 177 -1.30 12.56 15.00
C MET A 177 -0.87 13.59 16.04
N ARG A 178 0.37 14.10 15.93
CA ARG A 178 0.87 15.13 16.87
C ARG A 178 0.03 16.40 16.83
N LYS A 179 -0.38 16.86 15.64
CA LYS A 179 -1.20 18.08 15.50
C LYS A 179 -2.62 17.88 16.01
N LEU A 180 -3.22 16.70 15.78
CA LEU A 180 -4.51 16.33 16.33
C LEU A 180 -4.51 16.32 17.87
N LEU A 181 -3.39 15.93 18.46
CA LEU A 181 -3.20 15.88 19.91
C LEU A 181 -2.56 17.14 20.53
N GLU A 182 -2.31 18.20 19.74
CA GLU A 182 -1.52 19.36 20.17
C GLU A 182 -2.08 20.01 21.45
N ALA A 183 -3.41 20.05 21.60
CA ALA A 183 -4.07 20.60 22.77
C ALA A 183 -3.81 19.78 24.05
N GLU A 184 -3.63 18.46 23.92
CA GLU A 184 -3.42 17.53 25.04
C GLU A 184 -1.93 17.34 25.34
N THR A 185 -1.05 17.57 24.36
CA THR A 185 0.39 17.26 24.44
C THR A 185 1.27 18.49 24.59
N GLN A 186 0.75 19.60 25.12
CA GLN A 186 1.54 20.78 25.38
C GLN A 186 2.65 20.51 26.41
N VAL A 187 3.85 21.04 26.15
CA VAL A 187 5.03 20.90 27.01
C VAL A 187 5.39 22.25 27.60
N SER A 188 5.39 22.32 28.93
CA SER A 188 5.77 23.50 29.69
C SER A 188 7.30 23.66 29.79
N ASP A 189 7.75 24.89 30.06
CA ASP A 189 9.17 25.15 30.34
C ASP A 189 9.65 24.46 31.63
N GLU A 190 8.75 24.22 32.60
CA GLU A 190 9.05 23.49 33.83
C GLU A 190 9.38 22.02 33.52
N GLU A 191 8.57 21.34 32.70
CA GLU A 191 8.83 19.96 32.27
C GLU A 191 10.15 19.84 31.52
N ILE A 192 10.47 20.82 30.67
CA ILE A 192 11.75 20.86 29.96
C ILE A 192 12.91 21.02 30.94
N ASN A 193 12.79 21.91 31.93
CA ASN A 193 13.84 22.11 32.93
C ASN A 193 14.03 20.85 33.78
N THR A 194 12.95 20.23 34.24
CA THR A 194 12.99 18.96 34.98
C THR A 194 13.67 17.87 34.17
N PHE A 195 13.25 17.66 32.92
CA PHE A 195 13.87 16.67 32.05
C PHE A 195 15.36 16.94 31.84
N TYR A 196 15.73 18.20 31.62
CA TYR A 196 17.13 18.60 31.46
C TYR A 196 17.96 18.26 32.71
N GLU A 197 17.48 18.64 33.90
CA GLU A 197 18.17 18.40 35.17
C GLU A 197 18.33 16.89 35.46
N GLU A 198 17.27 16.11 35.26
CA GLU A 198 17.26 14.67 35.50
C GLU A 198 18.16 13.89 34.52
N ASN A 199 18.31 14.39 33.29
CA ASN A 199 19.08 13.72 32.24
C ASN A 199 20.44 14.39 31.95
N LEU A 200 20.83 15.43 32.69
CA LEU A 200 22.05 16.21 32.44
C LEU A 200 23.30 15.34 32.39
N GLN A 201 23.41 14.36 33.28
CA GLN A 201 24.54 13.44 33.30
C GLN A 201 24.63 12.61 32.02
N ALA A 202 23.49 12.10 31.52
CA ALA A 202 23.44 11.30 30.30
C ALA A 202 23.71 12.14 29.04
N MET A 203 23.37 13.43 29.07
CA MET A 203 23.62 14.36 27.97
C MET A 203 25.04 14.96 27.97
N SER A 204 25.81 14.77 29.05
CA SER A 204 27.15 15.34 29.20
C SER A 204 28.24 14.38 28.73
N THR A 205 29.31 14.94 28.18
CA THR A 205 30.58 14.24 27.99
C THR A 205 31.61 14.76 28.99
N PRO A 206 32.76 14.07 29.19
CA PRO A 206 33.82 14.58 30.04
C PRO A 206 34.31 15.99 29.66
N ASP A 207 34.20 16.35 28.38
CA ASP A 207 34.69 17.61 27.83
C ASP A 207 33.60 18.67 27.62
N LYS A 208 32.31 18.30 27.65
CA LYS A 208 31.19 19.22 27.41
C LYS A 208 29.97 18.87 28.28
N VAL A 209 29.53 19.84 29.07
CA VAL A 209 28.19 19.87 29.66
C VAL A 209 27.34 20.81 28.80
N PRO A 210 26.34 20.30 28.06
CA PRO A 210 25.47 21.17 27.27
C PRO A 210 24.65 22.06 28.19
N THR A 211 24.32 23.27 27.74
CA THR A 211 23.39 24.17 28.42
C THR A 211 21.94 23.79 28.14
N LEU A 212 21.02 24.24 29.00
CA LEU A 212 19.58 24.06 28.75
C LEU A 212 19.16 24.66 27.42
N GLU A 213 19.65 25.85 27.08
CA GLU A 213 19.30 26.53 25.82
C GLU A 213 19.75 25.71 24.59
N GLU A 214 20.93 25.08 24.65
CA GLU A 214 21.40 24.19 23.56
C GLU A 214 20.50 22.96 23.37
N LYS A 215 19.81 22.50 24.42
CA LYS A 215 19.00 21.27 24.42
C LYS A 215 17.50 21.49 24.45
N LYS A 216 17.04 22.74 24.62
CA LYS A 216 15.63 23.07 24.85
C LYS A 216 14.71 22.49 23.78
N GLU A 217 15.05 22.66 22.50
CA GLU A 217 14.23 22.18 21.38
C GLU A 217 14.24 20.65 21.26
N GLU A 218 15.39 19.99 21.48
CA GLU A 218 15.48 18.53 21.48
C GLU A 218 14.66 17.91 22.62
N ILE A 219 14.75 18.49 23.81
CA ILE A 219 13.99 18.05 24.99
C ILE A 219 12.50 18.26 24.76
N ARG A 220 12.09 19.43 24.26
CA ARG A 220 10.69 19.70 23.93
C ARG A 220 10.17 18.66 22.94
N TYR A 221 10.92 18.39 21.89
CA TYR A 221 10.57 17.39 20.89
C TYR A 221 10.38 16.00 21.52
N GLN A 222 11.33 15.55 22.34
CA GLN A 222 11.23 14.26 23.03
C GLN A 222 9.99 14.17 23.94
N LEU A 223 9.74 15.22 24.72
CA LEU A 223 8.59 15.28 25.63
C LEU A 223 7.26 15.31 24.86
N VAL A 224 7.17 16.03 23.74
CA VAL A 224 5.97 16.02 22.88
C VAL A 224 5.72 14.61 22.36
N TYR A 225 6.74 13.94 21.83
CA TYR A 225 6.59 12.56 21.34
C TYR A 225 6.22 11.57 22.44
N GLN A 226 6.77 11.74 23.64
CA GLN A 226 6.36 10.96 24.80
C GLN A 226 4.88 11.17 25.12
N LYS A 227 4.42 12.42 25.21
CA LYS A 227 3.02 12.73 25.49
C LYS A 227 2.06 12.24 24.41
N VAL A 228 2.44 12.37 23.14
CA VAL A 228 1.68 11.81 22.01
C VAL A 228 1.55 10.29 22.16
N SER A 229 2.65 9.59 22.43
CA SER A 229 2.65 8.14 22.64
C SER A 229 1.74 7.70 23.81
N GLU A 230 1.72 8.49 24.90
CA GLU A 230 0.87 8.24 26.06
C GLU A 230 -0.61 8.55 25.81
N ALA A 231 -0.92 9.60 25.04
CA ALA A 231 -2.29 10.07 24.79
C ALA A 231 -2.98 9.34 23.62
N ALA A 232 -2.23 8.97 22.58
CA ALA A 232 -2.79 8.45 21.33
C ALA A 232 -3.70 7.22 21.52
N PRO A 233 -3.38 6.20 22.35
CA PRO A 233 -4.25 5.04 22.49
C PRO A 233 -5.66 5.40 22.98
N ALA A 234 -5.76 6.27 23.99
CA ALA A 234 -7.04 6.69 24.55
C ALA A 234 -7.83 7.58 23.57
N TRP A 235 -7.13 8.44 22.83
CA TRP A 235 -7.73 9.27 21.80
C TRP A 235 -8.25 8.43 20.61
N ILE A 236 -7.48 7.43 20.14
CA ILE A 236 -7.92 6.49 19.09
C ILE A 236 -9.17 5.72 19.56
N GLU A 237 -9.18 5.26 20.82
CA GLU A 237 -10.34 4.57 21.39
C GLU A 237 -11.59 5.45 21.39
N LYS A 238 -11.42 6.75 21.71
CA LYS A 238 -12.49 7.74 21.71
C LYS A 238 -13.07 7.94 20.31
N ILE A 239 -12.25 8.28 19.31
CA ILE A 239 -12.77 8.55 17.94
C ILE A 239 -13.40 7.31 17.33
N ARG A 240 -12.90 6.11 17.65
CA ARG A 240 -13.53 4.84 17.24
C ARG A 240 -14.90 4.61 17.87
N ALA A 241 -15.07 4.99 19.13
CA ALA A 241 -16.36 4.85 19.82
C ALA A 241 -17.41 5.85 19.31
N GLU A 242 -16.97 6.97 18.75
CA GLU A 242 -17.81 8.02 18.17
C GLU A 242 -18.19 7.72 16.71
N ALA A 243 -17.40 6.90 16.01
CA ALA A 243 -17.61 6.53 14.62
C ALA A 243 -18.57 5.35 14.42
N GLU A 244 -19.28 5.35 13.30
CA GLU A 244 -19.99 4.18 12.79
C GLU A 244 -19.05 3.38 11.89
N ILE A 245 -18.63 2.20 12.37
CA ILE A 245 -17.66 1.35 11.65
C ILE A 245 -18.35 0.05 11.24
N GLU A 246 -18.55 -0.11 9.93
CA GLU A 246 -18.99 -1.37 9.33
C GLU A 246 -17.78 -2.14 8.79
N ASN A 247 -17.51 -3.34 9.34
CA ASN A 247 -16.43 -4.21 8.89
C ASN A 247 -16.99 -5.51 8.34
N SER A 248 -16.83 -5.74 7.03
CA SER A 248 -17.28 -6.94 6.31
C SER A 248 -16.14 -7.91 5.97
N LEU A 249 -14.96 -7.76 6.57
CA LEU A 249 -13.82 -8.65 6.28
C LEU A 249 -14.07 -10.04 6.86
N GLU A 250 -14.28 -11.02 5.98
CA GLU A 250 -14.38 -12.42 6.35
C GLU A 250 -12.97 -13.04 6.43
N VAL A 251 -12.47 -13.30 7.64
CA VAL A 251 -11.29 -14.14 7.82
C VAL A 251 -11.74 -15.61 7.86
N LYS A 252 -11.50 -16.35 6.77
CA LYS A 252 -11.85 -17.78 6.64
C LYS A 252 -10.77 -18.72 7.17
#